data_AF-U3IG51-F1
#
_entry.id   AF-U3IG51-F1
#
_cell.length_a   1.000
_cell.length_b   1.000
_cell.length_c   1.000
_cell.angle_alpha   90.00
_cell.angle_beta   90.00
_cell.angle_gamma   90.00
#
_symmetry.space_group_name_H-M   'P 1'
#
loop_
_entity.id
_entity.type
_entity.pdbx_description
1 polymer ?
#
loop_
_entity_poly.entity_id
_entity_poly.type
_entity_poly.pdbx_seq_one_letter_code
_entity_poly.pdbx_strand_id
1 'polypeptide(L)' 'LVPGGQWATNVKPQFESRENRTYSTFQAIVYRTQVVAGINYFIKVCIVEHL' A
#
# COMPACT_ATOMS: atom_id res chain seq x y z
N LEU A 1 15.46 -2.65 -2.17
CA LEU A 1 14.84 -2.28 -0.87
C LEU A 1 13.67 -1.37 -1.18
N VAL A 2 12.44 -1.77 -0.89
CA VAL A 2 11.30 -0.83 -0.97
C VAL A 2 11.50 0.14 0.21
N PRO A 3 11.70 1.44 -0.01
CA PRO A 3 11.82 2.39 1.09
C PRO A 3 10.47 2.38 1.81
N GLY A 4 10.41 1.75 2.98
CA GLY A 4 9.18 1.30 3.64
C GLY A 4 8.14 2.37 4.00
N GLY A 5 8.32 3.63 3.60
CA GLY A 5 7.38 4.73 3.81
C GLY A 5 6.93 5.47 2.55
N GLN A 6 7.75 5.58 1.49
CA GLN A 6 7.40 6.46 0.36
C GLN A 6 6.24 5.95 -0.51
N TRP A 7 6.15 4.63 -0.71
CA TRP A 7 5.10 4.06 -1.54
C TRP A 7 3.72 4.17 -0.88
N ALA A 8 3.65 4.09 0.46
CA ALA A 8 2.40 4.20 1.21
C ALA A 8 1.74 5.57 1.00
N THR A 9 2.52 6.66 1.02
CA THR A 9 2.02 8.02 0.75
C THR A 9 1.43 8.16 -0.65
N ASN A 10 1.99 7.48 -1.65
CA ASN A 10 1.53 7.58 -3.04
C ASN A 10 0.36 6.63 -3.35
N VAL A 11 0.33 5.46 -2.70
CA VAL A 11 -0.64 4.39 -2.97
C VAL A 11 -1.90 4.53 -2.12
N LYS A 12 -1.77 4.96 -0.85
CA LYS A 12 -2.92 5.11 0.06
C LYS A 12 -4.03 5.99 -0.51
N PRO A 13 -3.76 7.21 -1.05
CA PRO A 13 -4.82 8.05 -1.61
C PRO A 13 -5.54 7.40 -2.80
N GLN A 14 -4.80 6.64 -3.62
CA GLN A 14 -5.38 5.93 -4.77
C GLN A 14 -6.27 4.77 -4.32
N PHE A 15 -5.89 4.07 -3.26
CA PHE A 15 -6.69 3.01 -2.65
C PHE A 15 -7.97 3.58 -2.02
N GLU A 16 -7.84 4.61 -1.18
CA GLU A 16 -8.96 5.29 -0.52
C GLU A 16 -9.97 5.87 -1.52
N SER A 17 -9.49 6.47 -2.61
CA SER A 17 -10.35 6.98 -3.68
C SER A 17 -11.14 5.88 -4.39
N ARG A 18 -10.57 4.68 -4.57
CA ARG A 18 -11.27 3.54 -5.20
C ARG A 18 -12.30 2.92 -4.28
N GLU A 19 -12.00 2.85 -2.99
CA GLU A 19 -12.88 2.31 -1.95
C GLU A 19 -13.93 3.32 -1.45
N ASN A 20 -13.76 4.62 -1.78
CA ASN A 20 -14.55 5.73 -1.25
C ASN A 20 -14.60 5.75 0.29
N ARG A 21 -13.46 5.50 0.93
CA ARG A 21 -13.27 5.43 2.40
C ARG A 21 -11.90 5.96 2.79
N THR A 22 -11.76 6.39 4.03
CA THR A 22 -10.49 6.84 4.61
C THR A 22 -10.04 5.90 5.73
N TYR A 23 -8.73 5.73 5.87
CA TYR A 23 -8.10 4.88 6.88
C TYR A 23 -7.10 5.70 7.69
N SER A 24 -7.11 5.57 9.01
CA SER A 24 -6.14 6.26 9.87
C SER A 24 -4.73 5.67 9.71
N THR A 25 -4.65 4.35 9.55
CA THR A 25 -3.40 3.60 9.42
C THR A 25 -3.33 2.88 8.07
N PHE A 26 -2.14 2.89 7.45
CA PHE A 26 -1.86 2.15 6.22
C PHE A 26 -0.41 1.63 6.25
N GLN A 27 -0.19 0.51 6.93
CA GLN A 27 1.13 -0.02 7.23
C GLN A 27 1.36 -1.35 6.51
N ALA A 28 2.44 -1.48 5.75
CA ALA A 28 2.78 -2.78 5.17
C ALA A 28 3.43 -3.72 6.17
N ILE A 29 3.03 -4.99 6.08
CA ILE A 29 3.47 -6.07 6.94
C ILE A 29 4.28 -7.13 6.19
N VAL A 30 4.00 -7.34 4.90
CA VAL A 30 4.69 -8.34 4.06
C VAL A 30 4.87 -7.80 2.65
N TYR A 31 6.01 -8.10 2.03
CA TYR A 31 6.34 -7.71 0.67
C TYR A 31 6.79 -8.91 -0.15
N ARG A 32 6.35 -8.99 -1.40
CA ARG A 32 6.83 -9.95 -2.39
C ARG A 32 7.05 -9.23 -3.72
N THR A 33 8.15 -9.54 -4.38
CA THR A 33 8.50 -8.98 -5.69
C THR A 33 8.28 -10.02 -6.78
N GLN A 34 7.76 -9.58 -7.92
CA GLN A 34 7.70 -10.36 -9.15
C GLN A 34 8.37 -9.56 -10.27
N VAL A 35 9.41 -10.15 -10.86
CA VAL A 35 10.14 -9.57 -11.99
C VAL A 35 9.47 -10.01 -13.30
N VAL A 36 9.23 -9.05 -14.19
CA VAL A 36 8.64 -9.21 -15.53
C VAL A 36 9.40 -8.30 -16.51
N ALA A 37 8.78 -7.78 -17.58
CA ALA A 37 9.28 -6.61 -18.32
C ALA A 37 9.11 -5.31 -17.48
N GLY A 38 9.56 -5.35 -16.23
CA GLY A 38 9.26 -4.41 -15.15
C GLY A 38 9.29 -5.13 -13.79
N ILE A 39 8.84 -4.46 -12.73
CA ILE A 39 8.77 -5.03 -11.38
C ILE A 39 7.38 -4.80 -10.79
N ASN A 40 6.70 -5.89 -10.44
CA ASN A 40 5.48 -5.85 -9.63
C ASN A 40 5.83 -6.06 -8.16
N TYR A 41 5.15 -5.32 -7.28
CA TYR A 41 5.24 -5.48 -5.84
C TYR A 41 3.88 -5.90 -5.28
N PHE A 42 3.83 -7.07 -4.65
CA PHE A 42 2.69 -7.49 -3.85
C PHE A 42 2.96 -7.12 -2.41
N ILE A 43 2.10 -6.27 -1.85
CA ILE A 43 2.28 -5.71 -0.51
C ILE A 43 1.04 -6.06 0.31
N LYS A 44 1.22 -6.78 1.41
CA LYS A 44 0.15 -6.99 2.39
C LYS A 44 0.16 -5.80 3.34
N VAL A 45 -0.99 -5.13 3.48
CA VAL A 45 -1.15 -3.90 4.26
C VAL A 45 -2.13 -4.15 5.40
N CYS A 46 -1.77 -3.67 6.59
CA CYS A 46 -2.66 -3.52 7.74
C CYS A 46 -3.29 -2.13 7.69
N ILE A 47 -4.61 -2.09 7.77
CA ILE A 47 -5.40 -0.86 7.75
C ILE A 47 -6.24 -0.75 9.02
N VAL A 48 -6.46 0.49 9.46
CA VAL A 48 -7.38 0.81 10.55
C VAL A 48 -8.38 1.82 10.01
N GLU A 49 -9.66 1.45 10.00
CA GLU A 49 -10.76 2.32 9.56
C GLU A 49 -11.01 3.42 10.59
N HIS A 50 -11.45 4.59 10.11
CA HIS A 50 -11.99 5.62 10.98
C HIS A 50 -13.47 5.30 11.20
N LEU A 51 -13.88 5.03 12.44
CA LEU A 51 -15.30 4.97 12.82
C LEU A 51 -15.94 6.36 12.74
#